data_AF-A0A2W6X9Q5-F1
#
_entry.id   AF-A0A2W6X9Q5-F1
#
_cell.length_a   1.000
_cell.length_b   1.000
_cell.length_c   1.000
_cell.angle_alpha   90.00
_cell.angle_beta   90.00
_cell.angle_gamma   90.00
#
_symmetry.space_group_name_H-M   'P 1'
#
loop_
_entity.id
_entity.type
_entity.pdbx_description
1 polymer ?
#
loop_
_entity_poly.entity_id
_entity_poly.type
_entity_poly.pdbx_seq_one_letter_code
_entity_poly.pdbx_strand_id
1 'polypeptide(L)'
;MGRGMIAFWKALTATGRLIVAALTLIALLCFVMAALTMCSAKTEARKADAGQTLAEGRTRAAQDSNAVRDGNDAANQSTRDQVKEDQDALRRETDPAVRDADARRRLCILNPGACAP
;
A
#
# COMPACT_ATOMS: atom_id res chain seq x y z
N MET A 1 -42.62 -36.72 18.48
CA MET A 1 -42.13 -37.24 17.18
C MET A 1 -41.19 -38.46 17.28
N GLY A 2 -40.98 -39.12 18.43
CA GLY A 2 -40.04 -40.25 18.53
C GLY A 2 -40.61 -41.65 18.23
N ARG A 3 -41.91 -41.90 18.47
CA ARG A 3 -42.50 -43.25 18.40
C ARG A 3 -42.61 -43.84 16.98
N GLY A 4 -42.89 -43.00 15.97
CA GLY A 4 -42.98 -43.45 14.57
C GLY A 4 -41.63 -43.82 13.96
N MET A 5 -40.56 -43.09 14.32
CA MET A 5 -39.21 -43.30 13.80
C MET A 5 -38.61 -44.64 14.26
N ILE A 6 -38.93 -45.06 15.49
CA ILE A 6 -38.48 -46.33 16.07
C ILE A 6 -39.23 -47.52 15.44
N ALA A 7 -40.52 -47.38 15.15
CA ALA A 7 -41.31 -48.41 14.48
C ALA A 7 -40.86 -48.60 13.02
N PHE A 8 -40.56 -47.52 12.30
CA PHE A 8 -40.03 -47.53 10.94
C PHE A 8 -38.67 -48.24 10.84
N TRP A 9 -37.77 -47.97 11.78
CA TRP A 9 -36.46 -48.66 11.85
C TRP A 9 -36.56 -50.17 12.11
N LYS A 10 -37.60 -50.61 12.84
CA LYS A 10 -37.88 -52.03 13.08
C LYS A 10 -38.49 -52.73 11.86
N ALA A 11 -39.20 -52.01 11.00
CA ALA A 11 -39.80 -52.53 9.77
C ALA A 11 -38.81 -52.68 8.60
N LEU A 12 -37.65 -52.00 8.66
CA LEU A 12 -36.61 -52.09 7.65
C LEU A 12 -35.79 -53.39 7.81
N THR A 13 -35.68 -54.13 6.70
CA THR A 13 -34.76 -55.27 6.56
C THR A 13 -33.30 -54.82 6.75
N ALA A 14 -32.38 -55.74 7.04
CA ALA A 14 -30.97 -55.42 7.25
C ALA A 14 -30.35 -54.66 6.06
N THR A 15 -30.75 -54.99 4.84
CA THR A 15 -30.39 -54.29 3.61
C THR A 15 -30.96 -52.87 3.54
N GLY A 16 -32.20 -52.65 3.97
CA GLY A 16 -32.80 -51.32 4.05
C GLY A 16 -32.08 -50.39 5.03
N ARG A 17 -31.57 -50.92 6.15
CA ARG A 17 -30.77 -50.14 7.12
C ARG A 17 -29.42 -49.72 6.55
N LEU A 18 -28.77 -50.59 5.77
CA LEU A 18 -27.50 -50.28 5.11
C LEU A 18 -27.67 -49.16 4.06
N ILE A 19 -28.76 -49.18 3.29
CA ILE A 19 -29.05 -48.12 2.30
C ILE A 19 -29.25 -46.77 2.99
N VAL A 20 -30.03 -46.73 4.09
CA VAL A 20 -30.23 -45.49 4.86
C VAL A 20 -28.90 -45.01 5.44
N ALA A 21 -28.11 -45.89 6.04
CA ALA A 21 -26.80 -45.54 6.57
C ALA A 21 -25.87 -44.97 5.48
N ALA A 22 -25.81 -45.61 4.31
CA ALA A 22 -25.02 -45.13 3.18
C ALA A 22 -25.48 -43.75 2.70
N LEU A 23 -26.79 -43.53 2.53
CA LEU A 23 -27.34 -42.24 2.13
C LEU A 23 -27.05 -41.14 3.15
N THR A 24 -27.16 -41.44 4.45
CA THR A 24 -26.80 -40.46 5.50
C THR A 24 -25.32 -40.11 5.47
N LEU A 25 -24.45 -41.07 5.19
CA LEU A 25 -23.01 -40.86 5.09
C LEU A 25 -22.65 -39.99 3.87
N ILE A 26 -23.28 -40.25 2.73
CA ILE A 26 -23.13 -39.44 1.51
C ILE A 26 -23.61 -38.02 1.76
N ALA A 27 -24.79 -37.83 2.37
CA ALA A 27 -25.32 -36.51 2.67
C ALA A 27 -24.39 -35.71 3.59
N LEU A 28 -23.80 -36.36 4.59
CA LEU A 28 -22.86 -35.75 5.52
C LEU A 28 -21.56 -35.34 4.80
N LEU A 29 -21.03 -36.20 3.93
CA LEU A 29 -19.86 -35.89 3.10
C LEU A 29 -20.12 -34.69 2.17
N CYS A 30 -21.27 -34.65 1.49
CA CYS A 30 -21.65 -33.52 0.64
C CYS A 30 -21.75 -32.22 1.45
N PHE A 31 -22.33 -32.27 2.65
CA PHE A 31 -22.45 -31.11 3.53
C PHE A 31 -21.08 -30.57 3.97
N VAL A 32 -20.16 -31.47 4.37
CA VAL A 32 -18.79 -31.09 4.76
C VAL A 32 -18.05 -30.48 3.58
N MET A 33 -18.13 -31.09 2.39
CA MET A 33 -17.48 -30.56 1.19
C MET A 33 -18.01 -29.17 0.81
N ALA A 34 -19.32 -28.95 0.88
CA ALA A 34 -19.92 -27.63 0.63
C ALA A 34 -19.49 -26.58 1.68
N ALA A 35 -19.38 -26.97 2.95
CA ALA A 35 -18.91 -26.08 4.00
C ALA A 35 -17.43 -25.70 3.77
N LEU A 36 -16.59 -26.66 3.39
CA LEU A 36 -15.16 -26.44 3.11
C LEU A 36 -14.94 -25.53 1.90
N THR A 37 -15.72 -25.70 0.81
CA THR A 37 -15.61 -24.84 -0.38
C THR A 37 -16.11 -23.42 -0.13
N MET A 38 -17.15 -23.24 0.69
CA MET A 38 -17.59 -21.90 1.10
C MET A 38 -16.59 -21.22 2.03
N CYS A 39 -15.97 -21.97 2.94
CA CYS A 39 -14.92 -21.46 3.81
C CYS A 39 -13.68 -21.04 3.02
N SER A 40 -13.22 -21.85 2.06
CA SER A 40 -12.06 -21.54 1.24
C SER A 40 -12.29 -20.30 0.39
N ALA A 41 -13.45 -20.17 -0.26
CA ALA A 41 -13.80 -18.98 -1.05
C ALA A 41 -13.79 -17.69 -0.20
N LYS A 42 -14.31 -17.73 1.02
CA LYS A 42 -14.26 -16.58 1.95
C LYS A 42 -12.83 -16.24 2.37
N THR A 43 -11.97 -17.23 2.58
CA THR A 43 -10.58 -16.97 2.93
C THR A 43 -9.76 -16.44 1.76
N GLU A 44 -10.00 -16.91 0.54
CA GLU A 44 -9.33 -16.42 -0.66
C GLU A 44 -9.77 -14.98 -1.00
N ALA A 45 -11.06 -14.65 -0.83
CA ALA A 45 -11.53 -13.27 -0.96
C ALA A 45 -10.84 -12.32 0.04
N ARG A 46 -10.70 -12.73 1.31
CA ARG A 46 -9.98 -11.94 2.32
C ARG A 46 -8.49 -11.79 2.01
N LYS A 47 -7.85 -12.81 1.43
CA LYS A 47 -6.46 -12.73 0.98
C LYS A 47 -6.31 -11.78 -0.22
N ALA A 48 -7.26 -11.80 -1.14
CA ALA A 48 -7.28 -10.89 -2.29
C ALA A 48 -7.43 -9.42 -1.85
N ASP A 49 -8.37 -9.13 -0.95
CA ASP A 49 -8.55 -7.78 -0.38
C ASP A 49 -7.30 -7.31 0.38
N ALA A 50 -6.67 -8.20 1.17
CA ALA A 50 -5.42 -7.88 1.86
C ALA A 50 -4.27 -7.59 0.88
N GLY A 51 -4.18 -8.36 -0.22
CA GLY A 51 -3.20 -8.11 -1.28
C GLY A 51 -3.41 -6.77 -1.99
N GLN A 52 -4.66 -6.41 -2.26
CA GLN A 52 -5.02 -5.14 -2.88
C GLN A 52 -4.70 -3.95 -1.97
N THR A 53 -5.02 -4.02 -0.68
CA THR A 53 -4.72 -2.93 0.27
C THR A 53 -3.21 -2.75 0.50
N LEU A 54 -2.42 -3.83 0.50
CA LEU A 54 -0.95 -3.77 0.53
C LEU A 54 -0.35 -3.14 -0.73
N ALA A 55 -0.90 -3.45 -1.90
CA ALA A 55 -0.47 -2.85 -3.17
C ALA A 55 -0.79 -1.34 -3.20
N GLU A 56 -2.00 -0.94 -2.80
CA GLU A 56 -2.41 0.47 -2.71
C GLU A 56 -1.61 1.27 -1.67
N GLY A 57 -1.25 0.64 -0.54
CA GLY A 57 -0.37 1.27 0.45
C GLY A 57 1.02 1.57 -0.11
N ARG A 58 1.59 0.64 -0.88
CA ARG A 58 2.89 0.83 -1.53
C ARG A 58 2.86 1.88 -2.64
N THR A 59 1.79 1.93 -3.44
CA THR A 59 1.68 2.95 -4.50
C THR A 59 1.49 4.35 -3.93
N ARG A 60 0.69 4.53 -2.86
CA ARG A 60 0.58 5.84 -2.18
C ARG A 60 1.89 6.29 -1.56
N ALA A 61 2.60 5.41 -0.85
CA ALA A 61 3.89 5.76 -0.24
C ALA A 61 4.94 6.15 -1.30
N ALA A 62 4.95 5.48 -2.46
CA ALA A 62 5.82 5.83 -3.57
C ALA A 62 5.44 7.19 -4.22
N GLN A 63 4.15 7.48 -4.36
CA GLN A 63 3.68 8.77 -4.89
C GLN A 63 4.07 9.93 -3.98
N ASP A 64 3.92 9.77 -2.67
CA ASP A 64 4.26 10.80 -1.69
C ASP A 64 5.77 11.09 -1.67
N SER A 65 6.60 10.03 -1.71
CA SER A 65 8.06 10.19 -1.79
C SER A 65 8.52 10.89 -3.06
N ASN A 66 7.86 10.65 -4.20
CA ASN A 66 8.21 11.33 -5.45
C ASN A 66 7.81 12.80 -5.41
N ALA A 67 6.63 13.13 -4.87
CA ALA A 67 6.19 14.53 -4.76
C ALA A 67 7.14 15.38 -3.90
N VAL A 68 7.65 14.83 -2.78
CA VAL A 68 8.63 15.52 -1.94
C VAL A 68 9.97 15.71 -2.68
N ARG A 69 10.39 14.70 -3.44
CA ARG A 69 11.64 14.75 -4.21
C ARG A 69 11.55 15.77 -5.34
N ASP A 70 10.47 15.76 -6.11
CA ASP A 70 10.24 16.69 -7.22
C ASP A 70 10.19 18.14 -6.71
N GLY A 71 9.55 18.38 -5.55
CA GLY A 71 9.55 19.70 -4.91
C GLY A 71 10.94 20.17 -4.47
N ASN A 72 11.76 19.26 -3.95
CA ASN A 72 13.13 19.57 -3.55
C ASN A 72 14.04 19.81 -4.77
N ASP A 73 13.90 18.99 -5.81
CA ASP A 73 14.64 19.16 -7.06
C ASP A 73 14.29 20.50 -7.74
N ALA A 74 13.01 20.90 -7.73
CA ALA A 74 12.58 22.22 -8.23
C ALA A 74 13.16 23.38 -7.42
N ALA A 75 13.16 23.30 -6.09
CA ALA A 75 13.77 24.32 -5.23
C ALA A 75 15.28 24.44 -5.47
N ASN A 76 15.97 23.30 -5.57
CA ASN A 76 17.40 23.24 -5.82
C ASN A 76 17.77 23.78 -7.21
N GLN A 77 16.94 23.50 -8.22
CA GLN A 77 17.11 24.05 -9.56
C GLN A 77 16.95 25.57 -9.57
N SER A 78 15.92 26.11 -8.89
CA SER A 78 15.75 27.55 -8.73
C SER A 78 16.94 28.22 -8.03
N THR A 79 17.49 27.60 -6.99
CA THR A 79 18.70 28.12 -6.32
C THR A 79 19.93 28.09 -7.24
N ARG A 80 20.13 27.01 -8.01
CA ARG A 80 21.25 26.92 -8.96
C ARG A 80 21.16 27.99 -10.04
N ASP A 81 19.97 28.24 -10.57
CA ASP A 81 19.75 29.25 -11.59
C ASP A 81 20.02 30.66 -11.04
N GLN A 82 19.56 30.97 -9.83
CA GLN A 82 19.90 32.24 -9.15
C GLN A 82 21.39 32.40 -8.92
N VAL A 83 22.07 31.38 -8.39
CA VAL A 83 23.53 31.44 -8.15
C VAL A 83 24.30 31.65 -9.45
N LYS A 84 23.84 31.03 -10.55
CA LYS A 84 24.47 31.20 -11.85
C LYS A 84 24.27 32.61 -12.41
N GLU A 85 23.06 33.15 -12.33
CA GLU A 85 22.76 34.53 -12.71
C GLU A 85 23.59 35.53 -11.89
N ASP A 86 23.71 35.28 -10.57
CA ASP A 86 24.50 36.11 -9.67
C ASP A 86 25.99 36.06 -10.00
N GLN A 87 26.52 34.87 -10.27
CA GLN A 87 27.91 34.69 -10.67
C GLN A 87 28.20 35.38 -12.01
N ASP A 88 27.29 35.29 -12.98
CA ASP A 88 27.41 35.97 -14.27
C ASP A 88 27.35 37.49 -14.11
N ALA A 89 26.53 38.01 -13.18
CA ALA A 89 26.49 39.44 -12.86
C ALA A 89 27.81 39.92 -12.23
N LEU A 90 28.33 39.19 -11.24
CA LEU A 90 29.63 39.45 -10.61
C LEU A 90 30.80 39.40 -11.59
N ARG A 91 30.71 38.55 -12.62
CA ARG A 91 31.75 38.42 -13.65
C ARG A 91 31.77 39.59 -14.64
N ARG A 92 30.63 40.27 -14.84
CA ARG A 92 30.52 41.48 -15.68
C ARG A 92 30.96 42.74 -14.95
N GLU A 93 30.98 42.72 -13.62
CA GLU A 93 31.46 43.82 -12.79
C GLU A 93 32.99 43.94 -12.91
N THR A 94 33.46 45.06 -13.44
CA THR A 94 34.88 45.34 -13.67
C THR A 94 35.54 46.06 -12.49
N ASP A 95 34.76 46.69 -11.61
CA ASP A 95 35.28 47.31 -10.39
C ASP A 95 35.43 46.26 -9.27
N PRO A 96 36.66 45.96 -8.80
CA PRO A 96 36.89 44.96 -7.78
C PRO A 96 36.29 45.31 -6.41
N ALA A 97 36.15 46.60 -6.07
CA ALA A 97 35.57 47.03 -4.79
C ALA A 97 34.05 46.84 -4.77
N VAL A 98 33.38 47.18 -5.89
CA VAL A 98 31.94 46.95 -6.07
C VAL A 98 31.65 45.45 -6.11
N ARG A 99 32.45 44.69 -6.85
CA ARG A 99 32.31 43.23 -6.96
C ARG A 99 32.40 42.53 -5.60
N ASP A 100 33.33 42.93 -4.73
CA ASP A 100 33.53 42.28 -3.42
C ASP A 100 32.42 42.63 -2.43
N ALA A 101 31.93 43.87 -2.44
CA ALA A 101 30.79 44.29 -1.64
C ALA A 101 29.50 43.55 -2.06
N ASP A 102 29.28 43.41 -3.36
CA ASP A 102 28.09 42.76 -3.90
C ASP A 102 28.13 41.23 -3.70
N ALA A 103 29.31 40.61 -3.84
CA ALA A 103 29.52 39.19 -3.52
C ALA A 103 29.20 38.90 -2.04
N ARG A 104 29.70 39.74 -1.12
CA ARG A 104 29.39 39.61 0.32
C ARG A 104 27.89 39.74 0.59
N ARG A 105 27.23 40.73 0.00
CA ARG A 105 25.80 40.95 0.19
C ARG A 105 24.96 39.75 -0.28
N ARG A 106 25.30 39.17 -1.44
CA ARG A 106 24.63 37.99 -1.99
C ARG A 106 24.92 36.73 -1.17
N LEU A 107 26.16 36.54 -0.70
CA LEU A 107 26.51 35.48 0.26
C LEU A 107 25.69 35.56 1.55
N CYS A 108 25.43 36.77 2.08
CA CYS A 108 24.58 36.95 3.25
C CYS A 108 23.10 36.64 3.00
N ILE A 109 22.61 36.84 1.77
CA ILE A 109 21.23 36.47 1.39
C ILE A 109 21.11 34.94 1.29
N LEU A 110 22.11 34.27 0.72
CA LEU A 110 22.15 32.80 0.61
C LEU A 110 22.38 32.11 1.97
N ASN A 111 23.21 32.72 2.82
CA ASN A 111 23.58 32.18 4.12
C ASN A 111 23.59 33.29 5.19
N PRO A 112 22.43 33.63 5.78
CA PRO A 112 22.33 34.70 6.76
C PRO A 112 23.14 34.43 8.04
N GLY A 113 23.45 33.16 8.35
CA GLY A 113 24.27 32.77 9.50
C GLY A 113 25.77 33.04 9.32
N ALA A 114 26.25 33.18 8.09
CA ALA A 114 27.65 33.49 7.80
C ALA A 114 27.99 34.99 7.94
N CYS A 115 26.98 35.84 8.13
CA CYS A 115 27.11 37.30 8.18
C CYS A 115 26.69 37.93 9.52
N ALA A 116 26.40 37.10 10.54
CA ALA A 116 26.25 37.58 11.90
C ALA A 116 27.62 38.04 12.46
N PRO A 117 27.67 39.12 13.26
CA PRO A 117 28.91 39.66 13.84
C PRO A 117 29.61 38.68 14.79
#